data_AF-A0A850IKI6-F1
#
_entry.id   AF-A0A850IKI6-F1
#
_cell.length_a   1.000
_cell.length_b   1.000
_cell.length_c   1.000
_cell.angle_alpha   90.00
_cell.angle_beta   90.00
_cell.angle_gamma   90.00
#
_symmetry.space_group_name_H-M   'P 1'
#
loop_
_entity.id
_entity.type
_entity.pdbx_description
1 polymer ?
#
loop_
_entity_poly.entity_id
_entity_poly.type
_entity_poly.pdbx_seq_one_letter_code
_entity_poly.pdbx_strand_id
1 'polypeptide(L)'
;MADITQNFSQLLLTYGPGAMMDLPENAVLVAGLQDWDYKGSSWKPVEEERLVALLKQQLGAKLSPSFSGLRHPPMFDEERRDANAPGVAVRLFPSWFLVNEAPSNVPAVASAAASPANEKRRRMIEFSELDVTGGGKLSYTGTGSKVGVNPIRFVGACTKGHLQDIQWRYLTHRGRDQSCRKPLYWVERGVSSDPSDISVQCTCGATISMADLYKPQFLGKCQCHSPWLTPRRDANEACSDDLRLLPRSATNTYFPQTVTVISLTKANDKLRQTIMENKTTIDSIRALPNFLDVLRAIPQMKDAFTEFLNEEILAALNDGQGDGVNPNEDPRIAEFDMMATGAPVIGTDGAGSFFYADTLPLGAKELQPPWDQFLENIVRVHRLREVTCLYGFTRLEPPPTSGEDELDEIQLAVNGADLARNVEWLPAIEQFGEGIFLHVAPKFLKQWLESRENRSGRYATQGRTYSDVFGRLFVMF
;
A
#
# COMPACT_ATOMS: atom_id res chain seq x y z
N MET A 1 -3.78 -11.46 -25.08
CA MET A 1 -3.03 -11.90 -23.89
C MET A 1 -3.99 -12.71 -23.05
N ALA A 2 -3.53 -13.71 -22.30
CA ALA A 2 -4.38 -14.28 -21.25
C ALA A 2 -4.70 -13.16 -20.26
N ASP A 3 -5.95 -13.02 -19.84
CA ASP A 3 -6.33 -12.02 -18.85
C ASP A 3 -5.72 -12.44 -17.52
N ILE A 4 -4.84 -11.58 -16.97
CA ILE A 4 -4.17 -11.82 -15.70
C ILE A 4 -4.99 -11.10 -14.65
N THR A 5 -5.76 -11.86 -13.88
CA THR A 5 -6.59 -11.34 -12.80
C THR A 5 -5.83 -11.40 -11.47
N GLN A 6 -6.07 -10.41 -10.62
CA GLN A 6 -5.56 -10.34 -9.25
C GLN A 6 -6.70 -9.90 -8.33
N ASN A 7 -6.73 -10.44 -7.12
CA ASN A 7 -7.70 -10.02 -6.11
C ASN A 7 -7.41 -8.59 -5.67
N PHE A 8 -8.42 -7.85 -5.21
CA PHE A 8 -8.23 -6.47 -4.75
C PHE A 8 -7.22 -6.36 -3.61
N SER A 9 -7.22 -7.30 -2.67
CA SER A 9 -6.21 -7.34 -1.59
C SER A 9 -4.79 -7.49 -2.13
N GLN A 10 -4.59 -8.29 -3.19
CA GLN A 10 -3.29 -8.41 -3.83
C GLN A 10 -2.87 -7.09 -4.49
N LEU A 11 -3.79 -6.35 -5.12
CA LEU A 11 -3.51 -5.03 -5.69
C LEU A 11 -3.21 -3.95 -4.64
N LEU A 12 -3.63 -4.13 -3.39
CA LEU A 12 -3.26 -3.19 -2.32
C LEU A 12 -1.95 -3.58 -1.63
N LEU A 13 -1.71 -4.88 -1.45
CA LEU A 13 -0.64 -5.36 -0.57
C LEU A 13 0.61 -5.87 -1.30
N THR A 14 0.49 -6.32 -2.55
CA THR A 14 1.58 -7.05 -3.24
C THR A 14 1.86 -6.51 -4.63
N TYR A 15 0.80 -6.31 -5.42
CA TYR A 15 0.84 -5.89 -6.81
C TYR A 15 0.18 -4.52 -7.00
N GLY A 16 0.40 -3.60 -6.05
CA GLY A 16 -0.04 -2.21 -6.18
C GLY A 16 0.80 -1.39 -7.13
N PRO A 17 0.47 -0.11 -7.36
CA PRO A 17 1.23 0.77 -8.23
C PRO A 17 2.73 0.74 -7.91
N GLY A 18 3.55 0.59 -8.94
CA GLY A 18 5.00 0.46 -8.81
C GLY A 18 5.49 -0.94 -8.43
N ALA A 19 4.65 -1.91 -8.07
CA ALA A 19 5.11 -3.27 -7.81
C ALA A 19 5.70 -3.89 -9.09
N MET A 20 6.81 -4.62 -8.95
CA MET A 20 7.40 -5.41 -10.04
C MET A 20 6.67 -6.75 -10.13
N MET A 21 6.31 -7.14 -11.35
CA MET A 21 5.65 -8.40 -11.63
C MET A 21 6.31 -9.07 -12.84
N ASP A 22 6.65 -10.34 -12.71
CA ASP A 22 7.17 -11.16 -13.81
C ASP A 22 5.99 -11.89 -14.48
N LEU A 23 5.65 -11.45 -15.70
CA LEU A 23 4.70 -12.16 -16.56
C LEU A 23 5.45 -13.23 -17.39
N PRO A 24 4.74 -14.25 -17.92
CA PRO A 24 5.38 -15.33 -18.66
C PRO A 24 6.32 -14.89 -19.78
N GLU A 25 6.00 -13.78 -20.45
CA GLU A 25 6.78 -13.26 -21.59
C GLU A 25 7.56 -11.98 -21.27
N ASN A 26 7.21 -11.25 -20.20
CA ASN A 26 7.69 -9.89 -19.96
C ASN A 26 7.79 -9.56 -18.46
N ALA A 27 8.82 -8.82 -18.06
CA ALA A 27 8.84 -8.15 -16.76
C ALA A 27 8.13 -6.80 -16.85
N VAL A 28 7.24 -6.53 -15.90
CA VAL A 28 6.44 -5.31 -15.88
C VAL A 28 6.41 -4.66 -14.49
N LEU A 29 6.04 -3.39 -14.49
CA LEU A 29 5.59 -2.65 -13.31
C LEU A 29 4.10 -2.41 -13.41
N VAL A 30 3.39 -2.57 -12.30
CA VAL A 30 2.00 -2.12 -12.19
C VAL A 30 1.97 -0.59 -12.30
N ALA A 31 1.14 -0.04 -13.19
CA ALA A 31 1.11 1.38 -13.46
C ALA A 31 0.47 2.18 -12.31
N GLY A 32 0.76 3.49 -12.28
CA GLY A 32 0.14 4.44 -11.37
C GLY A 32 -1.37 4.59 -11.54
N LEU A 33 -2.02 5.18 -10.54
CA LEU A 33 -3.48 5.34 -10.51
C LEU A 33 -4.02 6.14 -11.70
N GLN A 34 -3.22 7.02 -12.30
CA GLN A 34 -3.62 7.77 -13.50
C GLN A 34 -3.84 6.88 -14.74
N ASP A 35 -3.34 5.65 -14.72
CA ASP A 35 -3.44 4.69 -15.80
C ASP A 35 -4.39 3.51 -15.46
N TRP A 36 -5.18 3.62 -14.40
CA TRP A 36 -6.21 2.64 -14.05
C TRP A 36 -7.51 2.99 -14.76
N ASP A 37 -8.03 2.06 -15.58
CA ASP A 37 -9.22 2.30 -16.39
C ASP A 37 -10.48 1.72 -15.72
N TYR A 38 -11.49 2.57 -15.59
CA TYR A 38 -12.81 2.22 -15.06
C TYR A 38 -13.91 2.33 -16.13
N LYS A 39 -13.54 2.62 -17.39
CA LYS A 39 -14.50 2.70 -18.50
C LYS A 39 -15.34 1.44 -18.54
N GLY A 40 -16.60 1.64 -18.88
CA GLY A 40 -17.53 0.53 -19.03
C GLY A 40 -17.99 -0.13 -17.72
N SER A 41 -17.39 0.22 -16.58
CA SER A 41 -17.76 -0.33 -15.27
C SER A 41 -18.52 0.70 -14.43
N SER A 42 -19.60 0.26 -13.78
CA SER A 42 -20.22 1.03 -12.69
C SER A 42 -19.43 0.81 -11.41
N TRP A 43 -18.39 1.61 -11.22
CA TRP A 43 -17.66 1.61 -9.94
C TRP A 43 -18.44 2.38 -8.88
N LYS A 44 -18.32 1.93 -7.63
CA LYS A 44 -18.87 2.61 -6.45
C LYS A 44 -17.72 3.14 -5.59
N PRO A 45 -17.84 4.37 -5.03
CA PRO A 45 -16.86 4.86 -4.08
C PRO A 45 -16.87 3.98 -2.82
N VAL A 46 -15.72 3.89 -2.16
CA VAL A 46 -15.61 3.28 -0.83
C VAL A 46 -15.87 4.38 0.19
N GLU A 47 -17.03 4.31 0.84
CA GLU A 47 -17.46 5.32 1.81
C GLU A 47 -16.85 5.02 3.19
N GLU A 48 -16.00 5.93 3.67
CA GLU A 48 -15.51 6.02 5.06
C GLU A 48 -14.97 7.43 5.32
N GLU A 49 -15.79 8.28 5.95
CA GLU A 49 -15.49 9.71 6.12
C GLU A 49 -14.27 9.97 7.02
N ARG A 50 -14.16 9.22 8.12
CA ARG A 50 -13.05 9.37 9.08
C ARG A 50 -11.70 9.05 8.46
N LEU A 51 -11.65 8.00 7.63
CA LEU A 51 -10.45 7.65 6.89
C LEU A 51 -10.08 8.73 5.85
N VAL A 52 -11.07 9.26 5.13
CA VAL A 52 -10.85 10.35 4.17
C VAL A 52 -10.35 11.61 4.87
N ALA A 53 -10.89 11.95 6.04
CA ALA A 53 -10.43 13.08 6.85
C ALA A 53 -8.98 12.89 7.31
N LEU A 54 -8.65 11.71 7.87
CA LEU A 54 -7.30 11.36 8.28
C LEU A 54 -6.30 11.46 7.12
N LEU A 55 -6.64 10.92 5.95
CA LEU A 55 -5.79 10.99 4.76
C LEU A 55 -5.56 12.42 4.29
N LYS A 56 -6.60 13.26 4.29
CA LYS A 56 -6.47 14.69 3.95
C LYS A 56 -5.55 15.44 4.90
N GLN A 57 -5.69 15.18 6.21
CA GLN A 57 -4.87 15.80 7.24
C GLN A 57 -3.40 15.37 7.12
N GLN A 58 -3.14 14.08 6.95
CA GLN A 58 -1.80 13.49 7.03
C GLN A 58 -1.01 13.60 5.72
N LEU A 59 -1.67 13.44 4.56
CA LEU A 59 -1.01 13.50 3.26
C LEU A 59 -0.95 14.92 2.70
N GLY A 60 -1.88 15.79 3.11
CA GLY A 60 -1.89 17.22 2.79
C GLY A 60 -1.61 17.51 1.32
N ALA A 61 -0.46 18.14 1.05
CA ALA A 61 -0.02 18.56 -0.27
C ALA A 61 0.26 17.42 -1.28
N LYS A 62 0.33 16.16 -0.83
CA LYS A 62 0.44 14.99 -1.74
C LYS A 62 -0.87 14.68 -2.47
N LEU A 63 -2.00 15.11 -1.91
CA LEU A 63 -3.31 14.91 -2.54
C LEU A 63 -3.63 16.06 -3.49
N SER A 64 -4.37 15.75 -4.56
CA SER A 64 -4.93 16.77 -5.44
C SER A 64 -5.89 17.68 -4.67
N PRO A 65 -5.97 18.99 -4.98
CA PRO A 65 -7.06 19.84 -4.50
C PRO A 65 -8.46 19.31 -4.85
N SER A 66 -8.57 18.51 -5.91
CA SER A 66 -9.81 17.84 -6.34
C SER A 66 -9.99 16.42 -5.78
N PHE A 67 -9.28 16.06 -4.70
CA PHE A 67 -9.33 14.71 -4.13
C PHE A 67 -10.76 14.26 -3.80
N SER A 68 -11.22 13.20 -4.47
CA SER A 68 -12.59 12.71 -4.45
C SER A 68 -12.82 11.55 -3.46
N GLY A 69 -11.81 11.12 -2.70
CA GLY A 69 -11.92 10.03 -1.73
C GLY A 69 -11.40 8.68 -2.24
N LEU A 70 -12.08 7.60 -1.87
CA LEU A 70 -11.59 6.23 -2.00
C LEU A 70 -12.34 5.43 -3.08
N ARG A 71 -11.64 4.52 -3.76
CA ARG A 71 -12.22 3.66 -4.81
C ARG A 71 -11.68 2.25 -4.74
N HIS A 72 -12.49 1.26 -5.11
CA HIS A 72 -11.97 -0.08 -5.38
C HIS A 72 -11.05 -0.10 -6.60
N PRO A 73 -10.08 -1.03 -6.67
CA PRO A 73 -9.41 -1.33 -7.93
C PRO A 73 -10.40 -1.71 -9.05
N PRO A 74 -10.07 -1.49 -10.33
CA PRO A 74 -10.91 -1.85 -11.46
C PRO A 74 -11.35 -3.31 -11.38
N MET A 75 -12.66 -3.53 -11.43
CA MET A 75 -13.24 -4.86 -11.40
C MET A 75 -13.13 -5.49 -12.78
N PHE A 76 -12.60 -6.71 -12.84
CA PHE A 76 -12.52 -7.48 -14.08
C PHE A 76 -13.93 -7.87 -14.55
N ASP A 77 -14.22 -7.64 -15.84
CA ASP A 77 -15.47 -7.96 -16.50
C ASP A 77 -15.19 -9.02 -17.58
N GLU A 78 -15.50 -10.28 -17.29
CA GLU A 78 -15.21 -11.44 -18.18
C GLU A 78 -15.89 -11.33 -19.55
N GLU A 79 -17.04 -10.65 -19.61
CA GLU A 79 -17.85 -10.52 -20.82
C GLU A 79 -17.34 -9.39 -21.72
N ARG A 80 -16.47 -8.51 -21.20
CA ARG A 80 -15.98 -7.33 -21.91
C ARG A 80 -14.50 -7.45 -22.25
N ARG A 81 -14.24 -7.63 -23.55
CA ARG A 81 -12.88 -7.74 -24.12
C ARG A 81 -12.55 -6.65 -25.12
N ASP A 82 -13.33 -5.58 -25.14
CA ASP A 82 -13.08 -4.43 -26.01
C ASP A 82 -12.00 -3.51 -25.42
N ALA A 83 -11.63 -2.46 -26.16
CA ALA A 83 -10.65 -1.48 -25.70
C ALA A 83 -11.10 -0.65 -24.48
N ASN A 84 -12.36 -0.81 -24.05
CA ASN A 84 -12.95 -0.14 -22.90
C ASN A 84 -13.10 -1.09 -21.71
N ALA A 85 -12.49 -2.28 -21.75
CA ALA A 85 -12.48 -3.17 -20.60
C ALA A 85 -11.79 -2.50 -19.40
N PRO A 86 -12.42 -2.48 -18.22
CA PRO A 86 -11.80 -1.96 -17.00
C PRO A 86 -10.56 -2.77 -16.67
N GLY A 87 -9.53 -2.12 -16.16
CA GLY A 87 -8.28 -2.83 -15.85
C GLY A 87 -7.16 -1.93 -15.33
N VAL A 88 -6.12 -2.61 -14.84
CA VAL A 88 -4.91 -1.98 -14.34
C VAL A 88 -3.82 -2.08 -15.40
N ALA A 89 -3.39 -0.93 -15.93
CA ALA A 89 -2.30 -0.91 -16.89
C ALA A 89 -0.97 -1.37 -16.26
N VAL A 90 -0.08 -1.88 -17.09
CA VAL A 90 1.29 -2.24 -16.71
C VAL A 90 2.30 -1.57 -17.65
N ARG A 91 3.53 -1.39 -17.18
CA ARG A 91 4.64 -0.79 -17.95
C ARG A 91 5.79 -1.78 -18.05
N LEU A 92 6.36 -1.94 -19.25
CA LEU A 92 7.58 -2.74 -19.41
C LEU A 92 8.76 -2.08 -18.67
N PHE A 93 9.41 -2.85 -17.82
CA PHE A 93 10.59 -2.43 -17.06
C PHE A 93 11.30 -3.67 -16.50
N PRO A 94 12.65 -3.76 -16.51
CA PRO A 94 13.65 -2.74 -16.88
C PRO A 94 13.75 -2.47 -18.38
N SER A 95 14.52 -1.45 -18.77
CA SER A 95 14.78 -1.11 -20.17
C SER A 95 15.91 -1.92 -20.80
N TRP A 96 16.63 -2.73 -20.01
CA TRP A 96 17.75 -3.55 -20.49
C TRP A 96 17.43 -5.04 -20.52
N PHE A 97 17.89 -5.70 -21.58
CA PHE A 97 17.62 -7.09 -21.88
C PHE A 97 18.90 -7.84 -22.25
N LEU A 98 18.89 -9.16 -22.03
CA LEU A 98 19.90 -10.11 -22.48
C LEU A 98 19.35 -10.88 -23.68
N VAL A 99 20.09 -10.88 -24.78
CA VAL A 99 19.78 -11.71 -25.95
C VAL A 99 20.08 -13.17 -25.61
N ASN A 100 19.11 -14.06 -25.86
CA ASN A 100 19.32 -15.49 -25.69
C ASN A 100 20.31 -16.01 -26.73
N GLU A 101 20.95 -17.14 -26.45
CA GLU A 101 21.69 -17.83 -27.49
C GLU A 101 20.67 -18.38 -28.50
N ALA A 102 20.93 -18.19 -29.80
CA ALA A 102 20.11 -18.82 -30.82
C ALA A 102 20.21 -20.35 -30.63
N PRO A 103 19.11 -21.11 -30.76
CA PRO A 103 19.19 -22.56 -30.82
C PRO A 103 20.02 -22.94 -32.05
N SER A 104 21.30 -23.22 -31.85
CA SER A 104 22.22 -23.55 -32.93
C SER A 104 21.94 -24.97 -33.42
N ASN A 105 21.11 -25.10 -34.46
CA ASN A 105 21.08 -26.29 -35.32
C ASN A 105 22.24 -26.29 -36.34
N VAL A 106 23.36 -25.65 -36.01
CA VAL A 106 24.54 -25.57 -36.88
C VAL A 106 25.69 -26.25 -36.13
N PRO A 107 26.35 -27.28 -36.72
CA PRO A 107 27.51 -27.89 -36.09
C PRO A 107 28.59 -26.82 -35.90
N ALA A 108 29.17 -26.77 -34.71
CA ALA A 108 30.14 -25.77 -34.29
C ALA A 108 31.34 -25.73 -35.24
N VAL A 109 31.30 -24.82 -36.21
CA VAL A 109 32.50 -24.44 -36.95
C VAL A 109 33.21 -23.38 -36.12
N ALA A 110 34.35 -23.79 -35.58
CA ALA A 110 35.24 -22.99 -34.76
C ALA A 110 35.54 -21.64 -35.42
N SER A 111 35.22 -20.55 -34.73
CA SER A 111 35.92 -19.28 -34.92
C SER A 111 36.62 -18.91 -33.62
N ALA A 112 37.93 -18.74 -33.73
CA ALA A 112 38.89 -18.67 -32.65
C ALA A 112 38.87 -17.31 -31.95
N ALA A 113 38.37 -17.30 -30.72
CA ALA A 113 39.05 -16.73 -29.57
C ALA A 113 38.63 -17.61 -28.39
N ALA A 114 39.57 -18.34 -27.79
CA ALA A 114 39.29 -19.27 -26.71
C ALA A 114 38.71 -18.53 -25.49
N SER A 115 37.37 -18.48 -25.40
CA SER A 115 36.72 -18.20 -24.13
C SER A 115 37.15 -19.32 -23.16
N PRO A 116 37.56 -19.00 -21.92
CA PRO A 116 37.83 -20.03 -20.92
C PRO A 116 36.61 -20.94 -20.81
N ALA A 117 36.83 -22.25 -20.66
CA ALA A 117 35.86 -23.34 -20.88
C ALA A 117 34.58 -23.33 -20.01
N ASN A 118 34.29 -22.23 -19.32
CA ASN A 118 33.15 -22.04 -18.42
C ASN A 118 32.62 -20.60 -18.40
N GLU A 119 32.87 -19.81 -19.46
CA GLU A 119 32.39 -18.41 -19.57
C GLU A 119 31.21 -18.30 -20.55
N LYS A 120 30.03 -17.93 -20.03
CA LYS A 120 28.84 -17.64 -20.83
C LYS A 120 28.73 -16.14 -21.08
N ARG A 121 28.60 -15.73 -22.35
CA ARG A 121 28.55 -14.31 -22.75
C ARG A 121 27.26 -14.02 -23.52
N ARG A 122 26.40 -13.18 -22.96
CA ARG A 122 25.12 -12.78 -23.55
C ARG A 122 25.12 -11.31 -23.91
N ARG A 123 24.67 -10.96 -25.12
CA ARG A 123 24.62 -9.57 -25.57
C ARG A 123 23.59 -8.80 -24.74
N MET A 124 23.99 -7.63 -24.22
CA MET A 124 23.06 -6.69 -23.58
C MET A 124 22.53 -5.68 -24.60
N ILE A 125 21.23 -5.42 -24.54
CA ILE A 125 20.52 -4.56 -25.48
C ILE A 125 19.43 -3.75 -24.77
N GLU A 126 19.17 -2.54 -25.27
CA GLU A 126 18.11 -1.66 -24.73
C GLU A 126 16.77 -1.94 -25.43
N PHE A 127 15.67 -1.64 -24.74
CA PHE A 127 14.31 -1.82 -25.24
C PHE A 127 14.07 -1.16 -26.61
N SER A 128 14.68 0.00 -26.86
CA SER A 128 14.56 0.74 -28.12
C SER A 128 15.14 0.00 -29.34
N GLU A 129 15.96 -1.02 -29.13
CA GLU A 129 16.55 -1.85 -30.18
C GLU A 129 15.83 -3.20 -30.35
N LEU A 130 14.71 -3.42 -29.65
CA LEU A 130 13.94 -4.67 -29.71
C LEU A 130 12.77 -4.60 -30.68
N ASP A 131 12.46 -5.75 -31.26
CA ASP A 131 11.27 -5.98 -32.07
C ASP A 131 10.15 -6.56 -31.21
N VAL A 132 8.96 -5.94 -31.28
CA VAL A 132 7.73 -6.48 -30.68
C VAL A 132 7.04 -7.37 -31.71
N THR A 133 6.94 -8.68 -31.44
CA THR A 133 6.23 -9.60 -32.34
C THR A 133 4.72 -9.61 -32.08
N GLY A 134 3.96 -10.25 -32.97
CA GLY A 134 2.55 -10.56 -32.71
C GLY A 134 2.40 -11.26 -31.36
N GLY A 135 1.51 -10.75 -30.51
CA GLY A 135 1.29 -11.24 -29.14
C GLY A 135 2.06 -10.50 -28.03
N GLY A 136 2.90 -9.50 -28.37
CA GLY A 136 3.60 -8.68 -27.37
C GLY A 136 4.88 -9.32 -26.80
N LYS A 137 5.38 -10.39 -27.44
CA LYS A 137 6.66 -11.02 -27.10
C LYS A 137 7.81 -10.17 -27.66
N LEU A 138 8.83 -9.97 -26.84
CA LEU A 138 10.02 -9.21 -27.20
C LEU A 138 11.07 -10.12 -27.85
N SER A 139 11.66 -9.63 -28.92
CA SER A 139 12.72 -10.32 -29.66
C SER A 139 13.76 -9.35 -30.17
N TYR A 140 14.93 -9.87 -30.53
CA TYR A 140 15.98 -9.11 -31.19
C TYR A 140 16.29 -9.73 -32.55
N THR A 141 16.23 -8.92 -33.61
CA THR A 141 16.67 -9.32 -34.95
C THR A 141 18.09 -8.78 -35.22
N GLY A 142 19.08 -9.65 -35.00
CA GLY A 142 20.48 -9.38 -35.35
C GLY A 142 20.81 -9.82 -36.78
N THR A 143 21.91 -10.57 -36.94
CA THR A 143 22.42 -11.05 -38.23
C THR A 143 21.63 -12.25 -38.81
N GLY A 144 20.32 -12.09 -38.99
CA GLY A 144 19.51 -12.96 -39.86
C GLY A 144 18.49 -13.88 -39.20
N SER A 145 18.35 -13.88 -37.87
CA SER A 145 17.30 -14.66 -37.18
C SER A 145 16.79 -13.93 -35.95
N LYS A 146 15.48 -14.06 -35.69
CA LYS A 146 14.83 -13.54 -34.48
C LYS A 146 15.19 -14.40 -33.29
N VAL A 147 15.69 -13.77 -32.23
CA VAL A 147 16.05 -14.47 -30.99
C VAL A 147 15.28 -13.85 -29.83
N GLY A 148 14.82 -14.70 -28.90
CA GLY A 148 14.16 -14.23 -27.68
C GLY A 148 15.12 -13.44 -26.79
N VAL A 149 14.57 -12.58 -25.96
CA VAL A 149 15.33 -11.78 -24.99
C VAL A 149 14.77 -11.96 -23.59
N ASN A 150 15.61 -11.75 -22.58
CA ASN A 150 15.22 -11.81 -21.18
C ASN A 150 15.54 -10.48 -20.49
N PRO A 151 14.62 -9.89 -19.72
CA PRO A 151 14.90 -8.65 -19.00
C PRO A 151 16.00 -8.87 -17.96
N ILE A 152 16.88 -7.88 -17.81
CA ILE A 152 17.92 -7.93 -16.78
C ILE A 152 17.28 -8.04 -15.39
N ARG A 153 17.89 -8.83 -14.50
CA ARG A 153 17.33 -9.16 -13.18
C ARG A 153 17.61 -8.11 -12.09
N PHE A 154 18.35 -7.05 -12.40
CA PHE A 154 18.81 -6.05 -11.44
C PHE A 154 18.45 -4.65 -11.88
N VAL A 155 18.04 -3.85 -10.90
CA VAL A 155 17.65 -2.44 -11.04
C VAL A 155 18.24 -1.64 -9.88
N GLY A 156 18.22 -0.32 -9.98
CA GLY A 156 18.57 0.58 -8.87
C GLY A 156 17.32 1.08 -8.18
N ALA A 157 17.31 1.06 -6.84
CA ALA A 157 16.21 1.59 -6.04
C ALA A 157 16.73 2.42 -4.86
N CYS A 158 15.89 3.30 -4.30
CA CYS A 158 16.15 3.97 -3.02
C CYS A 158 15.05 3.63 -1.99
N THR A 159 15.28 4.02 -0.74
CA THR A 159 14.38 3.73 0.40
C THR A 159 13.02 4.44 0.27
N LYS A 160 12.98 5.62 -0.37
CA LYS A 160 11.74 6.33 -0.73
C LYS A 160 10.92 5.66 -1.85
N GLY A 161 11.40 4.56 -2.42
CA GLY A 161 10.66 3.73 -3.37
C GLY A 161 10.85 4.04 -4.86
N HIS A 162 11.66 5.04 -5.21
CA HIS A 162 12.09 5.28 -6.59
C HIS A 162 12.78 4.05 -7.19
N LEU A 163 12.66 3.92 -8.51
CA LEU A 163 13.17 2.78 -9.26
C LEU A 163 13.74 3.24 -10.60
N GLN A 164 14.92 2.78 -10.96
CA GLN A 164 15.54 3.10 -12.24
C GLN A 164 16.42 1.98 -12.77
N ASP A 165 16.63 1.99 -14.07
CA ASP A 165 17.68 1.18 -14.67
C ASP A 165 19.04 1.60 -14.11
N ILE A 166 19.91 0.60 -13.97
CA ILE A 166 21.31 0.82 -13.67
C ILE A 166 21.94 1.44 -14.92
N GLN A 167 22.75 2.49 -14.74
CA GLN A 167 23.47 3.13 -15.84
C GLN A 167 24.65 2.24 -16.29
N TRP A 168 24.33 1.07 -16.84
CA TRP A 168 25.29 0.00 -17.16
C TRP A 168 26.47 0.49 -17.96
N ARG A 169 26.21 1.30 -19.00
CA ARG A 169 27.26 1.85 -19.86
C ARG A 169 28.20 2.78 -19.10
N TYR A 170 27.65 3.72 -18.33
CA TYR A 170 28.43 4.66 -17.54
C TYR A 170 29.29 3.92 -16.50
N LEU A 171 28.67 3.00 -15.74
CA LEU A 171 29.37 2.26 -14.69
C LEU A 171 30.44 1.30 -15.23
N THR A 172 30.18 0.64 -16.37
CA THR A 172 31.18 -0.22 -17.03
C THR A 172 32.42 0.57 -17.46
N HIS A 173 32.24 1.84 -17.85
CA HIS A 173 33.32 2.73 -18.30
C HIS A 173 33.78 3.70 -17.21
N ARG A 174 33.45 3.44 -15.93
CA ARG A 174 33.88 4.29 -14.82
C ARG A 174 35.41 4.36 -14.77
N GLY A 175 35.97 5.57 -14.79
CA GLY A 175 37.42 5.79 -14.85
C GLY A 175 38.05 5.49 -16.23
N ARG A 176 37.24 5.31 -17.28
CA ARG A 176 37.66 5.13 -18.68
C ARG A 176 36.87 6.06 -19.60
N ASP A 177 36.96 5.84 -20.91
CA ASP A 177 36.20 6.58 -21.93
C ASP A 177 34.68 6.36 -21.80
N GLN A 178 33.99 7.35 -21.25
CA GLN A 178 32.54 7.34 -21.06
C GLN A 178 31.76 7.60 -22.36
N SER A 179 32.42 8.02 -23.45
CA SER A 179 31.78 8.23 -24.74
C SER A 179 31.59 6.91 -25.52
N CYS A 180 32.16 5.81 -25.04
CA CYS A 180 32.16 4.53 -25.73
C CYS A 180 30.74 3.94 -25.92
N ARG A 181 30.33 3.81 -27.19
CA ARG A 181 29.03 3.21 -27.60
C ARG A 181 29.14 1.77 -28.07
N LYS A 182 30.30 1.14 -27.89
CA LYS A 182 30.50 -0.26 -28.29
C LYS A 182 29.57 -1.23 -27.55
N PRO A 183 29.31 -2.42 -28.13
CA PRO A 183 28.54 -3.49 -27.51
C PRO A 183 28.93 -3.82 -26.05
N LEU A 184 27.91 -3.97 -25.20
CA LEU A 184 27.99 -4.55 -23.85
C LEU A 184 27.55 -6.01 -23.85
N TYR A 185 28.20 -6.81 -23.00
CA TYR A 185 27.93 -8.22 -22.79
C TYR A 185 27.84 -8.51 -21.30
N TRP A 186 26.85 -9.32 -20.94
CA TRP A 186 26.72 -9.95 -19.65
C TRP A 186 27.55 -11.22 -19.65
N VAL A 187 28.49 -11.32 -18.73
CA VAL A 187 29.49 -12.39 -18.66
C VAL A 187 29.37 -13.11 -17.33
N GLU A 188 29.11 -14.41 -17.40
CA GLU A 188 29.00 -15.31 -16.24
C GLU A 188 30.15 -16.33 -16.30
N ARG A 189 30.91 -16.48 -15.23
CA ARG A 189 32.06 -17.39 -15.14
C ARG A 189 31.82 -18.47 -14.10
N GLY A 190 31.95 -19.73 -14.48
CA GLY A 190 31.82 -20.86 -13.57
C GLY A 190 30.39 -21.36 -13.40
N VAL A 191 30.21 -22.26 -12.43
CA VAL A 191 28.95 -22.96 -12.12
C VAL A 191 28.27 -22.41 -10.86
N SER A 192 28.90 -21.46 -10.18
CA SER A 192 28.40 -20.84 -8.95
C SER A 192 27.50 -19.64 -9.29
N SER A 193 26.51 -19.39 -8.44
CA SER A 193 25.62 -18.23 -8.54
C SER A 193 26.16 -16.99 -7.80
N ASP A 194 27.43 -16.98 -7.43
CA ASP A 194 28.08 -15.89 -6.71
C ASP A 194 28.04 -14.58 -7.53
N PRO A 195 27.60 -13.45 -6.96
CA PRO A 195 27.74 -12.14 -7.58
C PRO A 195 29.14 -11.82 -8.12
N SER A 196 30.23 -12.35 -7.56
CA SER A 196 31.60 -12.12 -8.09
C SER A 196 31.84 -12.74 -9.46
N ASP A 197 31.11 -13.82 -9.77
CA ASP A 197 31.23 -14.59 -11.01
C ASP A 197 30.53 -13.93 -12.19
N ILE A 198 29.88 -12.79 -11.95
CA ILE A 198 29.07 -12.07 -12.92
C ILE A 198 29.66 -10.69 -13.16
N SER A 199 29.82 -10.33 -14.43
CA SER A 199 30.34 -9.03 -14.85
C SER A 199 29.66 -8.51 -16.10
N VAL A 200 29.67 -7.19 -16.27
CA VAL A 200 29.32 -6.54 -17.53
C VAL A 200 30.61 -6.10 -18.20
N GLN A 201 30.78 -6.46 -19.46
CA GLN A 201 31.98 -6.18 -20.25
C GLN A 201 31.62 -5.51 -21.57
N CYS A 202 32.35 -4.43 -21.89
CA CYS A 202 32.30 -3.81 -23.20
C CYS A 202 33.36 -4.42 -24.14
N THR A 203 33.10 -4.44 -25.44
CA THR A 203 34.11 -4.88 -26.44
C THR A 203 35.31 -3.94 -26.55
N CYS A 204 35.31 -2.78 -25.89
CA CYS A 204 36.51 -1.96 -25.70
C CYS A 204 37.47 -2.53 -24.63
N GLY A 205 37.05 -3.55 -23.87
CA GLY A 205 37.81 -4.13 -22.76
C GLY A 205 37.53 -3.48 -21.40
N ALA A 206 36.59 -2.54 -21.30
CA ALA A 206 36.07 -2.05 -20.02
C ALA A 206 35.15 -3.09 -19.38
N THR A 207 35.24 -3.26 -18.05
CA THR A 207 34.52 -4.31 -17.32
C THR A 207 34.14 -3.79 -15.95
N ILE A 208 33.01 -4.26 -15.43
CA ILE A 208 32.56 -4.05 -14.05
C ILE A 208 31.99 -5.35 -13.49
N SER A 209 32.33 -5.69 -12.24
CA SER A 209 31.77 -6.86 -11.56
C SER A 209 30.44 -6.50 -10.87
N MET A 210 29.53 -7.46 -10.77
CA MET A 210 28.31 -7.27 -9.97
C MET A 210 28.62 -7.10 -8.48
N ALA A 211 29.72 -7.68 -7.97
CA ALA A 211 30.17 -7.47 -6.59
C ALA A 211 30.49 -6.00 -6.29
N ASP A 212 30.97 -5.24 -7.28
CA ASP A 212 31.22 -3.80 -7.12
C ASP A 212 29.92 -3.01 -6.92
N LEU A 213 28.82 -3.43 -7.54
CA LEU A 213 27.52 -2.75 -7.47
C LEU A 213 26.85 -2.86 -6.09
N TYR A 214 27.24 -3.86 -5.28
CA TYR A 214 26.77 -3.98 -3.89
C TYR A 214 27.48 -3.02 -2.94
N LYS A 215 28.61 -2.41 -3.35
CA LYS A 215 29.33 -1.47 -2.48
C LYS A 215 28.46 -0.22 -2.23
N PRO A 216 28.45 0.31 -1.00
CA PRO A 216 27.73 1.54 -0.69
C PRO A 216 28.11 2.68 -1.66
N GLN A 217 27.11 3.47 -2.06
CA GLN A 217 27.28 4.64 -2.94
C GLN A 217 27.84 4.33 -4.34
N PHE A 218 27.99 3.06 -4.71
CA PHE A 218 28.64 2.70 -5.97
C PHE A 218 27.79 3.10 -7.19
N LEU A 219 26.46 2.96 -7.10
CA LEU A 219 25.50 3.33 -8.15
C LEU A 219 25.28 4.85 -8.26
N GLY A 220 25.72 5.63 -7.26
CA GLY A 220 25.47 7.07 -7.15
C GLY A 220 24.12 7.41 -6.51
N LYS A 221 23.68 8.65 -6.70
CA LYS A 221 22.45 9.21 -6.11
C LYS A 221 21.21 8.85 -6.91
N CYS A 222 20.08 8.74 -6.21
CA CYS A 222 18.77 8.57 -6.83
C CYS A 222 18.43 9.75 -7.75
N GLN A 223 17.87 9.44 -8.93
CA GLN A 223 17.48 10.45 -9.92
C GLN A 223 15.96 10.69 -9.97
N CYS A 224 15.22 10.22 -8.95
CA CYS A 224 13.77 10.41 -8.80
C CYS A 224 12.94 9.81 -9.94
N HIS A 225 13.39 8.68 -10.50
CA HIS A 225 12.59 7.98 -11.51
C HIS A 225 11.50 7.14 -10.83
N SER A 226 10.30 7.29 -11.38
CA SER A 226 9.09 6.55 -11.05
C SER A 226 8.53 5.95 -12.34
N PRO A 227 9.14 4.88 -12.89
CA PRO A 227 8.81 4.32 -14.21
C PRO A 227 7.36 3.82 -14.35
N TRP A 228 6.66 3.62 -13.24
CA TRP A 228 5.23 3.31 -13.21
C TRP A 228 4.33 4.53 -13.43
N LEU A 229 4.87 5.75 -13.35
CA LEU A 229 4.14 7.01 -13.49
C LEU A 229 4.34 7.69 -14.84
N THR A 230 3.38 8.54 -15.20
CA THR A 230 3.47 9.46 -16.34
C THR A 230 3.30 10.90 -15.86
N PRO A 231 4.30 11.79 -16.05
CA PRO A 231 5.66 11.50 -16.51
C PRO A 231 6.46 10.62 -15.54
N ARG A 232 7.44 9.87 -16.07
CA ARG A 232 8.29 8.96 -15.28
C ARG A 232 9.20 9.67 -14.29
N ARG A 233 9.44 10.97 -14.46
CA ARG A 233 10.22 11.80 -13.54
C ARG A 233 9.59 13.19 -13.53
N ASP A 234 9.40 13.75 -12.35
CA ASP A 234 9.09 15.17 -12.21
C ASP A 234 10.41 15.97 -12.19
N ALA A 235 10.46 17.07 -12.92
CA ALA A 235 11.64 17.92 -13.00
C ALA A 235 11.98 18.58 -11.66
N ASN A 236 10.96 18.84 -10.83
CA ASN A 236 11.11 19.52 -9.54
C ASN A 236 11.42 18.55 -8.39
N GLU A 237 11.34 17.24 -8.64
CA GLU A 237 11.55 16.22 -7.63
C GLU A 237 13.04 15.95 -7.40
N ALA A 238 13.47 16.00 -6.14
CA ALA A 238 14.84 15.77 -5.72
C ALA A 238 14.91 14.69 -4.63
N CYS A 239 15.91 13.82 -4.73
CA CYS A 239 16.13 12.72 -3.79
C CYS A 239 17.61 12.69 -3.37
N SER A 240 17.85 12.75 -2.07
CA SER A 240 19.18 12.75 -1.45
C SER A 240 19.78 11.34 -1.27
N ASP A 241 18.94 10.32 -1.44
CA ASP A 241 19.27 8.95 -1.07
C ASP A 241 20.17 8.29 -2.12
N ASP A 242 20.97 7.34 -1.66
CA ASP A 242 21.83 6.55 -2.54
C ASP A 242 21.02 5.44 -3.22
N LEU A 243 21.31 5.20 -4.49
CA LEU A 243 20.78 4.02 -5.18
C LEU A 243 21.47 2.77 -4.64
N ARG A 244 20.66 1.78 -4.29
CA ARG A 244 21.10 0.44 -3.93
C ARG A 244 20.71 -0.54 -5.02
N LEU A 245 21.57 -1.53 -5.24
CA LEU A 245 21.29 -2.62 -6.17
C LEU A 245 20.10 -3.44 -5.63
N LEU A 246 19.08 -3.63 -6.47
CA LEU A 246 17.89 -4.39 -6.12
C LEU A 246 17.67 -5.51 -7.16
N PRO A 247 17.79 -6.79 -6.76
CA PRO A 247 17.28 -7.90 -7.56
C PRO A 247 15.76 -7.82 -7.65
N ARG A 248 15.19 -7.99 -8.85
CA ARG A 248 13.73 -7.89 -9.06
C ARG A 248 12.91 -8.94 -8.31
N SER A 249 13.52 -10.08 -7.98
CA SER A 249 12.91 -11.18 -7.23
C SER A 249 13.17 -11.11 -5.72
N ALA A 250 13.75 -10.01 -5.21
CA ALA A 250 14.02 -9.86 -3.78
C ALA A 250 12.72 -9.58 -3.01
N THR A 251 12.69 -9.98 -1.73
CA THR A 251 11.51 -9.79 -0.85
C THR A 251 11.32 -8.35 -0.40
N ASN A 252 12.37 -7.52 -0.46
CA ASN A 252 12.34 -6.10 -0.09
C ASN A 252 12.08 -5.18 -1.29
N THR A 253 11.42 -5.71 -2.32
CA THR A 253 11.14 -4.96 -3.55
C THR A 253 9.95 -4.04 -3.41
N TYR A 254 8.99 -4.30 -2.52
CA TYR A 254 7.78 -3.48 -2.36
C TYR A 254 7.22 -3.63 -0.95
N PHE A 255 7.06 -2.53 -0.23
CA PHE A 255 6.39 -2.49 1.07
C PHE A 255 5.21 -1.53 0.97
N PRO A 256 3.96 -2.02 0.95
CA PRO A 256 2.80 -1.15 0.86
C PRO A 256 2.69 -0.28 2.10
N GLN A 257 2.27 0.96 1.91
CA GLN A 257 1.88 1.84 3.01
C GLN A 257 0.35 1.91 3.03
N THR A 258 -0.23 1.19 3.97
CA THR A 258 -1.67 1.11 4.15
C THR A 258 -2.10 1.74 5.46
N VAL A 259 -3.33 2.25 5.46
CA VAL A 259 -4.03 2.64 6.68
C VAL A 259 -5.39 1.94 6.69
N THR A 260 -5.76 1.48 7.87
CA THR A 260 -6.92 0.63 8.10
C THR A 260 -7.80 1.27 9.16
N VAL A 261 -9.09 1.33 8.89
CA VAL A 261 -10.10 1.85 9.81
C VAL A 261 -11.26 0.86 9.87
N ILE A 262 -11.80 0.66 11.06
CA ILE A 262 -13.00 -0.11 11.31
C ILE A 262 -14.21 0.82 11.15
N SER A 263 -15.13 0.51 10.23
CA SER A 263 -16.38 1.23 10.05
C SER A 263 -17.37 0.86 11.16
N LEU A 264 -17.69 1.81 12.02
CA LEU A 264 -18.52 1.57 13.20
C LEU A 264 -20.02 1.56 12.90
N THR A 265 -20.53 2.35 11.94
CA THR A 265 -21.99 2.41 11.67
C THR A 265 -22.30 2.96 10.26
N LYS A 266 -23.17 2.28 9.47
CA LYS A 266 -23.78 2.83 8.23
C LYS A 266 -24.76 3.97 8.52
N ALA A 267 -25.56 3.79 9.58
CA ALA A 267 -26.71 4.63 9.84
C ALA A 267 -26.30 6.05 10.26
N ASN A 268 -25.17 6.18 10.96
CA ASN A 268 -24.73 7.49 11.43
C ASN A 268 -24.33 8.43 10.31
N ASP A 269 -23.74 8.01 9.20
CA ASP A 269 -23.23 9.02 8.25
C ASP A 269 -24.36 9.70 7.49
N LYS A 270 -25.30 8.95 6.88
CA LYS A 270 -26.45 9.57 6.19
C LYS A 270 -27.43 10.23 7.18
N LEU A 271 -27.75 9.59 8.31
CA LEU A 271 -28.65 10.18 9.31
C LEU A 271 -28.02 11.40 9.97
N ARG A 272 -26.74 11.36 10.36
CA ARG A 272 -26.04 12.52 10.94
C ARG A 272 -25.82 13.62 9.91
N GLN A 273 -25.50 13.30 8.66
CA GLN A 273 -25.44 14.29 7.59
C GLN A 273 -26.81 14.94 7.39
N THR A 274 -27.88 14.15 7.33
CA THR A 274 -29.26 14.67 7.24
C THR A 274 -29.61 15.53 8.46
N ILE A 275 -29.19 15.14 9.67
CA ILE A 275 -29.33 15.94 10.90
C ILE A 275 -28.51 17.24 10.80
N MET A 276 -27.27 17.21 10.29
CA MET A 276 -26.40 18.39 10.15
C MET A 276 -26.95 19.38 9.12
N GLU A 277 -27.36 18.90 7.94
CA GLU A 277 -27.96 19.71 6.87
C GLU A 277 -29.25 20.41 7.34
N ASN A 278 -29.96 19.78 8.27
CA ASN A 278 -31.25 20.25 8.80
C ASN A 278 -31.15 20.77 10.25
N LYS A 279 -29.94 20.97 10.77
CA LYS A 279 -29.67 21.22 12.19
C LYS A 279 -30.43 22.42 12.76
N THR A 280 -30.45 23.52 12.04
CA THR A 280 -31.17 24.75 12.44
C THR A 280 -32.65 24.52 12.66
N THR A 281 -33.29 23.75 11.77
CA THR A 281 -34.71 23.41 11.91
C THR A 281 -34.92 22.43 13.05
N ILE A 282 -34.08 21.40 13.16
CA ILE A 282 -34.15 20.38 14.22
C ILE A 282 -34.02 21.03 15.60
N ASP A 283 -33.00 21.86 15.82
CA ASP A 283 -32.77 22.55 17.09
C ASP A 283 -33.96 23.45 17.49
N SER A 284 -34.65 24.03 16.51
CA SER A 284 -35.83 24.88 16.73
C SER A 284 -37.07 24.10 17.20
N ILE A 285 -37.18 22.81 16.84
CA ILE A 285 -38.35 21.96 17.18
C ILE A 285 -38.03 20.91 18.25
N ARG A 286 -36.75 20.71 18.59
CA ARG A 286 -36.26 19.66 19.49
C ARG A 286 -36.83 19.73 20.91
N ALA A 287 -37.13 20.93 21.40
CA ALA A 287 -37.69 21.14 22.73
C ALA A 287 -39.20 20.81 22.83
N LEU A 288 -39.85 20.45 21.72
CA LEU A 288 -41.28 20.16 21.71
C LEU A 288 -41.56 18.74 22.23
N PRO A 289 -42.62 18.53 23.03
CA PRO A 289 -43.00 17.21 23.55
C PRO A 289 -43.31 16.17 22.46
N ASN A 290 -43.68 16.65 21.28
CA ASN A 290 -44.05 15.87 20.10
C ASN A 290 -43.05 16.06 18.93
N PHE A 291 -41.76 16.27 19.26
CA PHE A 291 -40.68 16.54 18.31
C PHE A 291 -40.72 15.66 17.04
N LEU A 292 -40.83 14.32 17.18
CA LEU A 292 -40.80 13.40 16.05
C LEU A 292 -42.01 13.57 15.11
N ASP A 293 -43.19 13.84 15.66
CA ASP A 293 -44.40 14.08 14.87
C ASP A 293 -44.29 15.39 14.09
N VAL A 294 -43.73 16.43 14.71
CA VAL A 294 -43.47 17.72 14.07
C VAL A 294 -42.41 17.59 12.99
N LEU A 295 -41.32 16.85 13.25
CA LEU A 295 -40.27 16.57 12.30
C LEU A 295 -40.81 15.85 11.05
N ARG A 296 -41.70 14.86 11.22
CA ARG A 296 -42.33 14.15 10.10
C ARG A 296 -43.50 14.92 9.44
N ALA A 297 -43.96 16.01 10.02
CA ALA A 297 -45.01 16.87 9.45
C ALA A 297 -44.46 17.95 8.51
N ILE A 298 -43.18 18.33 8.66
CA ILE A 298 -42.52 19.31 7.80
C ILE A 298 -42.16 18.63 6.46
N PRO A 299 -42.65 19.08 5.30
CA PRO A 299 -42.47 18.36 4.02
C PRO A 299 -41.01 18.04 3.68
N GLN A 300 -40.10 19.01 3.85
CA GLN A 300 -38.68 18.85 3.58
C GLN A 300 -37.99 17.84 4.52
N MET A 301 -38.41 17.80 5.79
CA MET A 301 -37.86 16.88 6.78
C MET A 301 -38.47 15.49 6.64
N LYS A 302 -39.76 15.41 6.32
CA LYS A 302 -40.45 14.15 6.08
C LYS A 302 -39.74 13.32 5.03
N ASP A 303 -39.43 13.93 3.88
CA ASP A 303 -38.75 13.26 2.77
C ASP A 303 -37.31 12.88 3.14
N ALA A 304 -36.60 13.78 3.82
CA ALA A 304 -35.21 13.55 4.25
C ALA A 304 -35.08 12.45 5.32
N PHE A 305 -36.07 12.31 6.21
CA PHE A 305 -36.06 11.35 7.31
C PHE A 305 -36.94 10.10 7.09
N THR A 306 -37.54 9.95 5.90
CA THR A 306 -38.46 8.84 5.61
C THR A 306 -37.83 7.46 5.78
N GLU A 307 -36.54 7.35 5.48
CA GLU A 307 -35.78 6.10 5.48
C GLU A 307 -35.26 5.70 6.88
N PHE A 308 -35.40 6.57 7.89
CA PHE A 308 -34.87 6.34 9.23
C PHE A 308 -35.98 6.03 10.24
N LEU A 309 -35.67 5.17 11.20
CA LEU A 309 -36.57 4.85 12.31
C LEU A 309 -36.53 5.97 13.36
N ASN A 310 -37.65 6.15 14.07
CA ASN A 310 -37.76 7.17 15.13
C ASN A 310 -36.73 6.97 16.26
N GLU A 311 -36.46 5.70 16.60
CA GLU A 311 -35.49 5.32 17.62
C GLU A 311 -34.06 5.67 17.19
N GLU A 312 -33.73 5.51 15.90
CA GLU A 312 -32.43 5.87 15.32
C GLU A 312 -32.21 7.39 15.32
N ILE A 313 -33.25 8.17 14.97
CA ILE A 313 -33.20 9.64 14.99
C ILE A 313 -32.94 10.16 16.42
N LEU A 314 -33.67 9.61 17.40
CA LEU A 314 -33.50 9.99 18.81
C LEU A 314 -32.12 9.57 19.35
N ALA A 315 -31.65 8.37 19.02
CA ALA A 315 -30.33 7.90 19.40
C ALA A 315 -29.23 8.81 18.82
N ALA A 316 -29.29 9.13 17.53
CA ALA A 316 -28.32 10.00 16.86
C ALA A 316 -28.32 11.45 17.41
N LEU A 317 -29.48 11.97 17.81
CA LEU A 317 -29.59 13.30 18.42
C LEU A 317 -29.05 13.31 19.86
N ASN A 318 -29.25 12.24 20.61
CA ASN A 318 -28.77 12.10 21.99
C ASN A 318 -27.27 11.82 22.06
N ASP A 319 -26.73 11.03 21.12
CA ASP A 319 -25.28 10.89 20.89
C ASP A 319 -24.63 12.25 20.57
N GLY A 320 -25.37 13.17 19.92
CA GLY A 320 -24.91 14.51 19.57
C GLY A 320 -24.71 15.49 20.74
N GLN A 321 -24.70 15.04 22.00
CA GLN A 321 -24.23 15.83 23.15
C GLN A 321 -22.75 15.60 23.52
N GLY A 322 -22.08 14.62 22.92
CA GLY A 322 -20.61 14.51 22.96
C GLY A 322 -20.05 14.81 21.58
N ASP A 323 -19.34 15.92 21.44
CA ASP A 323 -18.59 16.42 20.28
C ASP A 323 -19.16 16.10 18.89
N GLY A 324 -19.57 17.15 18.17
CA GLY A 324 -19.66 17.04 16.71
C GLY A 324 -18.33 16.46 16.21
N VAL A 325 -18.41 15.39 15.41
CA VAL A 325 -17.28 14.64 14.84
C VAL A 325 -16.10 15.59 14.72
N ASN A 326 -15.15 15.47 15.64
CA ASN A 326 -13.94 16.25 15.52
C ASN A 326 -13.20 15.57 14.37
N PRO A 327 -13.13 16.14 13.15
CA PRO A 327 -12.48 15.47 12.03
C PRO A 327 -10.97 15.26 12.29
N ASN A 328 -10.47 15.78 13.41
CA ASN A 328 -9.12 15.64 13.94
C ASN A 328 -8.98 14.46 14.92
N GLU A 329 -10.05 13.76 15.30
CA GLU A 329 -9.99 12.64 16.23
C GLU A 329 -9.55 11.36 15.50
N ASP A 330 -8.50 10.71 16.02
CA ASP A 330 -7.95 9.47 15.45
C ASP A 330 -9.06 8.40 15.38
N PRO A 331 -9.35 7.83 14.19
CA PRO A 331 -10.38 6.81 14.05
C PRO A 331 -10.24 5.65 15.04
N ARG A 332 -9.01 5.29 15.43
CA ARG A 332 -8.73 4.20 16.37
C ARG A 332 -9.13 4.52 17.81
N ILE A 333 -9.19 5.81 18.19
CA ILE A 333 -9.73 6.24 19.49
C ILE A 333 -11.23 5.97 19.51
N ALA A 334 -11.96 6.46 18.50
CA ALA A 334 -13.39 6.21 18.38
C ALA A 334 -13.73 4.70 18.30
N GLU A 335 -12.91 3.91 17.60
CA GLU A 335 -13.04 2.45 17.55
C GLU A 335 -12.88 1.81 18.93
N PHE A 336 -11.85 2.22 19.66
CA PHE A 336 -11.60 1.74 21.03
C PHE A 336 -12.74 2.13 21.95
N ASP A 337 -13.15 3.40 21.97
CA ASP A 337 -14.17 3.91 22.89
C ASP A 337 -15.50 3.19 22.68
N MET A 338 -15.90 2.95 21.43
CA MET A 338 -17.11 2.20 21.12
C MET A 338 -17.08 0.77 21.67
N MET A 339 -15.95 0.08 21.54
CA MET A 339 -15.79 -1.28 22.05
C MET A 339 -15.54 -1.33 23.56
N ALA A 340 -15.02 -0.26 24.14
CA ALA A 340 -14.72 -0.14 25.57
C ALA A 340 -15.93 0.28 26.42
N THR A 341 -17.05 0.71 25.81
CA THR A 341 -18.28 1.15 26.50
C THR A 341 -18.81 0.19 27.57
N GLY A 342 -18.56 -1.12 27.41
CA GLY A 342 -19.10 -2.17 28.28
C GLY A 342 -20.60 -2.44 28.08
N ALA A 343 -21.22 -1.86 27.04
CA ALA A 343 -22.59 -2.16 26.69
C ALA A 343 -22.75 -3.67 26.35
N PRO A 344 -23.80 -4.35 26.83
CA PRO A 344 -23.98 -5.78 26.57
C PRO A 344 -24.02 -6.13 25.07
N VAL A 345 -24.62 -5.24 24.28
CA VAL A 345 -24.71 -5.34 22.81
C VAL A 345 -24.22 -4.02 22.23
N ILE A 346 -23.41 -4.09 21.18
CA ILE A 346 -22.80 -2.94 20.51
C ILE A 346 -23.11 -3.04 19.01
N GLY A 347 -23.68 -1.97 18.44
CA GLY A 347 -24.11 -1.95 17.05
C GLY A 347 -25.45 -2.64 16.82
N THR A 348 -25.72 -3.06 15.58
CA THR A 348 -27.00 -3.66 15.19
C THR A 348 -26.82 -4.92 14.35
N ASP A 349 -27.63 -5.94 14.64
CA ASP A 349 -27.70 -7.15 13.81
C ASP A 349 -28.69 -6.94 12.66
N GLY A 350 -28.17 -6.59 11.48
CA GLY A 350 -28.98 -6.39 10.30
C GLY A 350 -28.16 -6.54 9.03
N ALA A 351 -28.77 -6.95 7.92
CA ALA A 351 -28.08 -7.19 6.64
C ALA A 351 -27.31 -5.97 6.11
N GLY A 352 -27.68 -4.75 6.53
CA GLY A 352 -27.00 -3.51 6.18
C GLY A 352 -25.94 -3.04 7.18
N SER A 353 -25.84 -3.66 8.36
CA SER A 353 -24.96 -3.19 9.43
C SER A 353 -23.49 -3.43 9.14
N PHE A 354 -22.65 -2.46 9.52
CA PHE A 354 -21.19 -2.54 9.45
C PHE A 354 -20.57 -3.11 10.72
N PHE A 355 -21.27 -3.03 11.86
CA PHE A 355 -20.73 -3.45 13.15
C PHE A 355 -21.80 -4.12 14.00
N TYR A 356 -21.48 -5.30 14.52
CA TYR A 356 -22.30 -6.00 15.49
C TYR A 356 -21.43 -6.83 16.44
N ALA A 357 -21.57 -6.59 17.74
CA ALA A 357 -20.79 -7.27 18.76
C ALA A 357 -21.55 -7.42 20.09
N ASP A 358 -21.16 -8.42 20.87
CA ASP A 358 -21.65 -8.66 22.23
C ASP A 358 -20.50 -8.58 23.23
N THR A 359 -20.71 -7.87 24.34
CA THR A 359 -19.79 -7.89 25.48
C THR A 359 -20.03 -9.15 26.30
N LEU A 360 -19.01 -10.00 26.41
CA LEU A 360 -19.09 -11.25 27.14
C LEU A 360 -19.06 -10.97 28.65
N PRO A 361 -20.00 -11.55 29.43
CA PRO A 361 -20.00 -11.37 30.89
C PRO A 361 -18.79 -12.07 31.51
N LEU A 362 -17.81 -11.29 31.96
CA LEU A 362 -16.57 -11.82 32.56
C LEU A 362 -16.84 -12.64 33.83
N GLY A 363 -17.82 -12.23 34.64
CA GLY A 363 -18.21 -12.93 35.86
C GLY A 363 -18.72 -14.36 35.63
N ALA A 364 -19.19 -14.68 34.42
CA ALA A 364 -19.65 -16.02 34.05
C ALA A 364 -18.50 -16.94 33.57
N LYS A 365 -17.30 -16.41 33.33
CA LYS A 365 -16.18 -17.14 32.71
C LYS A 365 -15.13 -17.66 33.68
N GLU A 366 -15.28 -17.40 34.99
CA GLU A 366 -14.34 -17.85 36.05
C GLU A 366 -12.86 -17.63 35.68
N LEU A 367 -12.54 -16.44 35.13
CA LEU A 367 -11.17 -16.12 34.74
C LEU A 367 -10.23 -16.23 35.94
N GLN A 368 -9.14 -16.98 35.77
CA GLN A 368 -8.13 -17.17 36.83
C GLN A 368 -7.16 -15.99 36.86
N PRO A 369 -6.59 -15.64 38.02
CA PRO A 369 -5.52 -14.66 38.10
C PRO A 369 -4.32 -14.98 37.18
N PRO A 370 -3.74 -13.98 36.50
CA PRO A 370 -4.00 -12.54 36.61
C PRO A 370 -5.09 -12.01 35.65
N TRP A 371 -5.76 -12.88 34.88
CA TRP A 371 -6.66 -12.47 33.80
C TRP A 371 -7.93 -11.77 34.28
N ASP A 372 -8.38 -12.09 35.49
CA ASP A 372 -9.48 -11.45 36.20
C ASP A 372 -9.23 -9.96 36.50
N GLN A 373 -7.98 -9.58 36.72
CA GLN A 373 -7.54 -8.21 36.97
C GLN A 373 -7.00 -7.53 35.72
N PHE A 374 -6.47 -8.32 34.78
CA PHE A 374 -5.87 -7.84 33.53
C PHE A 374 -6.93 -7.38 32.51
N LEU A 375 -8.03 -8.12 32.36
CA LEU A 375 -9.07 -7.81 31.37
C LEU A 375 -10.24 -7.07 32.04
N GLU A 376 -10.60 -5.90 31.51
CA GLU A 376 -11.78 -5.17 31.93
C GLU A 376 -13.03 -5.63 31.21
N ASN A 377 -12.97 -5.88 29.90
CA ASN A 377 -14.07 -6.41 29.09
C ASN A 377 -13.54 -7.28 27.94
N ILE A 378 -14.31 -8.28 27.53
CA ILE A 378 -14.08 -9.06 26.30
C ILE A 378 -15.28 -8.87 25.40
N VAL A 379 -15.07 -8.35 24.20
CA VAL A 379 -16.13 -8.13 23.22
C VAL A 379 -15.97 -9.13 22.08
N ARG A 380 -17.01 -9.92 21.84
CA ARG A 380 -17.12 -10.82 20.70
C ARG A 380 -17.74 -10.05 19.54
N VAL A 381 -16.97 -9.84 18.49
CA VAL A 381 -17.41 -9.13 17.28
C VAL A 381 -17.90 -10.17 16.27
N HIS A 382 -19.20 -10.15 15.98
CA HIS A 382 -19.83 -11.05 15.00
C HIS A 382 -19.83 -10.47 13.59
N ARG A 383 -19.73 -9.15 13.47
CA ARG A 383 -19.56 -8.48 12.18
C ARG A 383 -18.79 -7.20 12.34
N LEU A 384 -17.81 -7.01 11.46
CA LEU A 384 -16.97 -5.85 11.39
C LEU A 384 -16.71 -5.51 9.93
N ARG A 385 -16.97 -4.28 9.50
CA ARG A 385 -16.45 -3.76 8.24
C ARG A 385 -15.13 -3.06 8.50
N GLU A 386 -14.11 -3.49 7.78
CA GLU A 386 -12.80 -2.87 7.73
C GLU A 386 -12.61 -2.20 6.37
N VAL A 387 -12.13 -0.96 6.36
CA VAL A 387 -11.72 -0.25 5.15
C VAL A 387 -10.22 -0.04 5.19
N THR A 388 -9.51 -0.65 4.24
CA THR A 388 -8.06 -0.52 4.09
C THR A 388 -7.74 0.26 2.83
N CYS A 389 -6.95 1.33 2.98
CA CYS A 389 -6.52 2.21 1.90
C CYS A 389 -5.00 2.14 1.71
N LEU A 390 -4.55 1.98 0.46
CA LEU A 390 -3.15 2.11 0.07
C LEU A 390 -2.88 3.57 -0.34
N TYR A 391 -1.93 4.22 0.33
CA TYR A 391 -1.59 5.63 0.09
C TYR A 391 -0.17 5.87 -0.42
N GLY A 392 0.68 4.84 -0.40
CA GLY A 392 2.06 4.92 -0.84
C GLY A 392 2.76 3.57 -0.73
N PHE A 393 4.06 3.53 -0.97
CA PHE A 393 4.89 2.37 -0.71
C PHE A 393 6.35 2.77 -0.54
N THR A 394 7.14 1.93 0.11
CA THR A 394 8.60 2.05 0.15
C THR A 394 9.26 0.83 -0.48
N ARG A 395 10.59 0.88 -0.61
CA ARG A 395 11.42 -0.26 -1.04
C ARG A 395 12.64 -0.35 -0.16
N LEU A 396 13.30 -1.50 -0.15
CA LEU A 396 14.51 -1.80 0.62
C LEU A 396 14.28 -1.86 2.14
N GLU A 397 13.56 -0.89 2.68
CA GLU A 397 13.22 -0.73 4.09
C GLU A 397 11.69 -0.60 4.19
N PRO A 398 11.04 -1.31 5.12
CA PRO A 398 9.61 -1.16 5.37
C PRO A 398 9.31 0.25 5.92
N PRO A 399 8.08 0.75 5.76
CA PRO A 399 7.68 1.98 6.41
C PRO A 399 7.76 1.81 7.94
N PRO A 400 8.14 2.86 8.69
CA PRO A 400 8.09 2.81 10.15
C PRO A 400 6.67 2.48 10.58
N THR A 401 6.53 1.53 11.51
CA THR A 401 5.20 1.19 12.04
C THR A 401 4.80 2.24 13.06
N SER A 402 3.53 2.63 13.05
CA SER A 402 2.96 3.67 13.92
C SER A 402 3.03 3.36 15.43
N GLY A 403 3.62 2.23 15.84
CA GLY A 403 3.90 1.87 17.22
C GLY A 403 5.33 2.15 17.67
N GLU A 404 6.19 2.70 16.80
CA GLU A 404 7.59 3.01 17.13
C GLU A 404 7.81 4.48 17.54
N ASP A 405 6.86 5.38 17.30
CA ASP A 405 6.87 6.77 17.78
C ASP A 405 5.86 6.96 18.93
N GLU A 406 6.39 7.11 20.15
CA GLU A 406 5.70 7.18 21.45
C GLU A 406 4.89 8.49 21.70
N LEU A 407 4.28 9.11 20.70
CA LEU A 407 3.45 10.30 20.89
C LEU A 407 2.12 10.17 20.13
N ASP A 408 1.04 10.61 20.78
CA ASP A 408 -0.39 10.47 20.46
C ASP A 408 -0.89 10.92 19.07
N GLU A 409 -0.01 11.10 18.09
CA GLU A 409 -0.36 11.46 16.71
C GLU A 409 0.15 10.37 15.75
N ILE A 410 -0.75 9.64 15.09
CA ILE A 410 -0.35 8.86 13.91
C ILE A 410 0.25 9.83 12.91
N GLN A 411 1.54 9.72 12.66
CA GLN A 411 2.12 10.27 11.46
C GLN A 411 2.14 9.16 10.43
N LEU A 412 1.31 9.27 9.39
CA LEU A 412 1.47 8.40 8.23
C LEU A 412 2.89 8.60 7.69
N ALA A 413 3.55 7.52 7.30
CA ALA A 413 4.88 7.61 6.74
C ALA A 413 4.83 8.28 5.35
N VAL A 414 4.91 9.61 5.31
CA VAL A 414 4.76 10.39 4.06
C VAL A 414 5.93 10.27 3.10
N ASN A 415 7.04 9.66 3.52
CA ASN A 415 8.27 9.54 2.72
C ASN A 415 8.23 8.44 1.64
N GLY A 416 7.11 7.74 1.47
CA GLY A 416 6.96 6.73 0.42
C GLY A 416 6.74 7.32 -0.97
N ALA A 417 6.88 6.45 -1.96
CA ALA A 417 6.70 6.72 -3.36
C ALA A 417 5.22 6.97 -3.69
N ASP A 418 4.97 7.94 -4.57
CA ASP A 418 3.63 8.32 -4.96
C ASP A 418 2.97 7.28 -5.88
N LEU A 419 1.66 7.11 -5.70
CA LEU A 419 0.85 6.19 -6.50
C LEU A 419 0.40 6.83 -7.83
N ALA A 420 0.38 8.16 -7.90
CA ALA A 420 0.09 8.95 -9.10
C ALA A 420 0.77 10.31 -9.03
N ARG A 421 0.96 10.97 -10.18
CA ARG A 421 1.49 12.36 -10.21
C ARG A 421 0.48 13.39 -9.72
N ASN A 422 -0.80 13.12 -9.93
CA ASN A 422 -1.90 13.86 -9.34
C ASN A 422 -2.83 12.86 -8.64
N VAL A 423 -2.81 12.82 -7.31
CA VAL A 423 -3.59 11.86 -6.53
C VAL A 423 -5.01 12.41 -6.32
N GLU A 424 -5.89 12.15 -7.28
CA GLU A 424 -7.31 12.57 -7.23
C GLU A 424 -8.19 11.61 -6.42
N TRP A 425 -7.72 10.39 -6.19
CA TRP A 425 -8.40 9.37 -5.40
C TRP A 425 -7.36 8.34 -4.94
N LEU A 426 -7.70 7.52 -3.93
CA LEU A 426 -6.83 6.45 -3.45
C LEU A 426 -7.51 5.08 -3.51
N PRO A 427 -6.77 4.01 -3.85
CA PRO A 427 -7.31 2.65 -3.87
C PRO A 427 -7.61 2.17 -2.45
N ALA A 428 -8.79 1.61 -2.26
CA ALA A 428 -9.24 1.04 -1.01
C ALA A 428 -10.05 -0.24 -1.24
N ILE A 429 -10.06 -1.11 -0.23
CA ILE A 429 -10.92 -2.29 -0.16
C ILE A 429 -11.76 -2.22 1.10
N GLU A 430 -12.95 -2.80 1.01
CA GLU A 430 -13.79 -3.09 2.16
C GLU A 430 -13.80 -4.59 2.39
N GLN A 431 -13.61 -4.98 3.63
CA GLN A 431 -13.64 -6.37 4.05
C GLN A 431 -14.60 -6.50 5.22
N PHE A 432 -15.33 -7.61 5.26
CA PHE A 432 -16.19 -7.94 6.38
C PHE A 432 -15.58 -9.12 7.12
N GLY A 433 -15.46 -9.01 8.43
CA GLY A 433 -14.85 -10.02 9.27
C GLY A 433 -15.58 -10.18 10.60
N GLU A 434 -15.04 -11.10 11.39
CA GLU A 434 -15.41 -11.35 12.78
C GLU A 434 -14.15 -11.17 13.65
N GLY A 435 -14.29 -11.07 14.96
CA GLY A 435 -13.12 -10.87 15.82
C GLY A 435 -13.39 -10.86 17.30
N ILE A 436 -12.31 -10.66 18.06
CA ILE A 436 -12.38 -10.50 19.50
C ILE A 436 -11.60 -9.24 19.89
N PHE A 437 -12.27 -8.36 20.63
CA PHE A 437 -11.65 -7.20 21.25
C PHE A 437 -11.40 -7.49 22.73
N LEU A 438 -10.16 -7.28 23.16
CA LEU A 438 -9.72 -7.46 24.54
C LEU A 438 -9.41 -6.08 25.13
N HIS A 439 -10.26 -5.63 26.06
CA HIS A 439 -10.03 -4.39 26.79
C HIS A 439 -9.17 -4.69 28.01
N VAL A 440 -7.93 -4.18 28.02
CA VAL A 440 -7.04 -4.31 29.17
C VAL A 440 -7.39 -3.26 30.21
N ALA A 441 -7.53 -3.68 31.48
CA ALA A 441 -7.89 -2.80 32.58
C ALA A 441 -6.85 -1.68 32.79
N PRO A 442 -7.22 -0.40 32.67
CA PRO A 442 -6.30 0.72 32.85
C PRO A 442 -5.64 0.74 34.24
N LYS A 443 -6.37 0.30 35.27
CA LYS A 443 -5.83 0.17 36.64
C LYS A 443 -4.68 -0.83 36.71
N PHE A 444 -4.80 -1.95 36.01
CA PHE A 444 -3.75 -2.97 35.97
C PHE A 444 -2.50 -2.43 35.27
N LEU A 445 -2.66 -1.76 34.13
CA LEU A 445 -1.55 -1.14 33.39
C LEU A 445 -0.80 -0.13 34.24
N LYS A 446 -1.54 0.74 34.94
CA LYS A 446 -0.95 1.75 35.83
C LYS A 446 -0.13 1.11 36.95
N GLN A 447 -0.68 0.10 37.62
CA GLN A 447 0.05 -0.65 38.66
C GLN A 447 1.30 -1.35 38.10
N TRP A 448 1.19 -1.92 36.90
CA TRP A 448 2.31 -2.57 36.23
C TRP A 448 3.43 -1.58 35.89
N LEU A 449 3.11 -0.41 35.35
CA LEU A 449 4.07 0.67 35.06
C LEU A 449 4.77 1.16 36.33
N GLU A 450 4.01 1.46 37.39
CA GLU A 450 4.54 1.87 38.70
C GLU A 450 5.44 0.79 39.33
N SER A 451 5.13 -0.49 39.14
CA SER A 451 5.95 -1.60 39.63
C SER A 451 7.29 -1.73 38.88
N ARG A 452 7.35 -1.31 37.61
CA ARG A 452 8.58 -1.31 36.81
C ARG A 452 9.47 -0.13 37.16
N GLU A 453 8.93 1.08 37.29
CA GLU A 453 9.71 2.25 37.73
C GLU A 453 10.38 2.01 39.09
N ASN A 454 9.68 1.34 40.03
CA ASN A 454 10.27 0.93 41.31
C ASN A 454 11.36 -0.15 41.22
N ARG A 455 11.38 -0.96 40.14
CA ARG A 455 12.46 -1.93 39.87
C ARG A 455 13.64 -1.34 39.08
N SER A 456 13.44 -0.20 38.40
CA SER A 456 14.45 0.50 37.60
C SER A 456 15.54 1.20 38.41
N GLY A 457 15.49 1.16 39.75
CA GLY A 457 16.61 1.55 40.63
C GLY A 457 17.91 0.76 40.43
N ARG A 458 17.96 -0.23 39.52
CA ARG A 458 19.18 -0.93 39.08
C ARG A 458 19.62 -0.66 37.64
N TYR A 459 18.84 0.07 36.84
CA TYR A 459 19.19 0.45 35.46
C TYR A 459 18.68 1.87 35.16
N ALA A 460 19.23 2.85 35.88
CA ALA A 460 18.94 4.25 35.61
C ALA A 460 19.85 4.78 34.49
N THR A 461 19.42 4.63 33.23
CA THR A 461 19.76 5.54 32.13
C THR A 461 18.70 5.47 31.03
N GLN A 462 17.53 6.06 31.29
CA GLN A 462 16.63 6.78 30.36
C GLN A 462 15.24 6.84 30.99
N GLY A 463 15.08 7.76 31.95
CA GLY A 463 13.75 8.12 32.43
C GLY A 463 13.09 9.04 31.42
N ARG A 464 12.07 8.53 30.74
CA ARG A 464 11.02 9.34 30.09
C ARG A 464 9.67 8.73 30.48
N THR A 465 8.74 9.63 30.79
CA THR A 465 7.47 9.43 31.47
C THR A 465 6.48 8.60 30.65
N TYR A 466 6.11 7.42 31.17
CA TYR A 466 5.09 6.51 30.62
C TYR A 466 3.72 6.76 31.29
N SER A 467 3.05 7.88 31.02
CA SER A 467 1.74 8.15 31.66
C SER A 467 0.51 7.73 30.85
N ASP A 468 0.60 7.47 29.53
CA ASP A 468 -0.60 7.29 28.70
C ASP A 468 -0.49 6.09 27.74
N VAL A 469 -0.18 4.90 28.28
CA VAL A 469 -0.18 3.65 27.50
C VAL A 469 -1.59 3.05 27.49
N PHE A 470 -2.37 3.32 26.45
CA PHE A 470 -3.62 2.61 26.18
C PHE A 470 -3.34 1.13 25.91
N GLY A 471 -3.82 0.24 26.78
CA GLY A 471 -3.70 -1.21 26.62
C GLY A 471 -4.64 -1.73 25.55
N ARG A 472 -4.16 -1.74 24.31
CA ARG A 472 -4.88 -2.29 23.16
C ARG A 472 -4.27 -3.62 22.75
N LEU A 473 -5.07 -4.69 22.74
CA LEU A 473 -4.77 -5.89 21.97
C LEU A 473 -6.02 -6.29 21.19
N PHE A 474 -5.99 -6.07 19.88
CA PHE A 474 -7.03 -6.50 18.95
C PHE A 474 -6.55 -7.75 18.22
N VAL A 475 -7.35 -8.81 18.23
CA VAL A 475 -7.06 -10.04 17.47
C VAL A 475 -8.24 -10.31 16.56
N MET A 476 -8.03 -10.06 15.27
CA MET A 476 -8.96 -10.40 14.20
C MET A 476 -8.62 -11.81 13.69
N PHE A 477 -9.63 -12.63 13.39
CA PHE A 477 -9.48 -14.00 12.91
C PHE A 477 -9.95 -14.16 11.46
#